data_AF-C3YG30-F1
#
_entry.id   AF-C3YG30-F1
#
_cell.length_a   1.000
_cell.length_b   1.000
_cell.length_c   1.000
_cell.angle_alpha   90.00
_cell.angle_beta   90.00
_cell.angle_gamma   90.00
#
_symmetry.space_group_name_H-M   'P 1'
#
loop_
_entity.id
_entity.type
_entity.pdbx_description
1 polymer ?
#
loop_
_entity_poly.entity_id
_entity_poly.type
_entity_poly.pdbx_seq_one_letter_code
_entity_poly.pdbx_strand_id
1 'polypeptide(L)' 'CLQWACNTCKTKARGKVDKRKAATMRERRRLSKVNDAFDVLKKKTSPNSTRRLTKTEILKNAIDY' A
#
# COMPACT_ATOMS: atom_id res chain seq x y z
N CYS A 1 30.03 -21.30 7.51
CA CYS A 1 28.97 -22.03 8.26
C CYS A 1 27.67 -22.04 7.45
N LEU A 2 26.94 -23.15 7.45
CA LEU A 2 25.70 -23.31 6.67
C LEU A 2 24.52 -22.63 7.40
N GLN A 3 23.75 -21.82 6.67
CA GLN A 3 22.68 -20.98 7.22
C GLN A 3 21.53 -21.78 7.87
N TRP A 4 21.27 -23.00 7.40
CA TRP A 4 20.19 -23.85 7.90
C TRP A 4 20.57 -24.62 9.18
N ALA A 5 21.86 -24.87 9.39
CA ALA A 5 22.39 -25.67 10.50
C ALA A 5 22.92 -24.82 11.68
N CYS A 6 23.31 -23.56 11.44
CA CYS A 6 23.82 -22.68 12.50
C CYS A 6 22.70 -21.81 13.10
N ASN A 7 22.42 -21.96 14.40
CA ASN A 7 21.39 -21.22 15.12
C ASN A 7 21.55 -19.70 15.03
N THR A 8 22.79 -19.19 15.14
CA THR A 8 23.06 -17.75 15.02
C THR A 8 22.78 -17.23 13.60
N CYS A 9 23.18 -17.98 12.57
CA CYS A 9 22.91 -17.63 11.17
C CYS A 9 21.42 -17.70 10.84
N LYS A 10 20.71 -18.70 11.39
CA LYS A 10 19.26 -18.91 11.24
C LYS A 10 18.46 -17.77 11.87
N THR A 11 18.80 -17.35 13.09
CA THR A 11 18.17 -16.21 13.77
C THR A 11 18.39 -14.91 13.03
N LYS A 12 19.63 -14.64 12.56
CA LYS A 12 19.92 -13.47 11.73
C LYS A 12 19.11 -13.46 10.42
N ALA A 13 18.96 -14.60 9.76
CA ALA A 13 18.16 -14.73 8.55
C ALA A 13 16.66 -14.49 8.82
N ARG A 14 16.10 -15.07 9.90
CA ARG A 14 14.71 -14.86 10.33
C ARG A 14 14.41 -13.39 10.62
N GLY A 15 15.31 -12.69 11.33
CA GLY A 15 15.16 -11.26 11.59
C GLY A 15 15.10 -10.40 10.31
N LYS A 16 15.83 -10.77 9.25
CA LYS A 16 15.71 -10.09 7.94
C LYS A 16 14.34 -10.32 7.30
N VAL A 17 13.83 -11.55 7.33
CA VAL A 17 12.50 -11.90 6.81
C VAL A 17 11.39 -11.16 7.56
N ASP A 18 11.47 -11.12 8.89
CA ASP A 18 10.46 -10.45 9.71
C ASP A 18 10.44 -8.94 9.47
N LYS A 19 11.62 -8.30 9.31
CA LYS A 19 11.72 -6.90 8.90
C LYS A 19 11.07 -6.64 7.54
N ARG A 20 11.30 -7.51 6.55
CA ARG A 20 10.67 -7.41 5.22
C ARG A 20 9.15 -7.53 5.30
N LYS A 21 8.65 -8.53 6.03
CA LYS A 21 7.20 -8.72 6.26
C LYS A 21 6.58 -7.49 6.93
N ALA A 22 7.22 -6.96 7.97
CA ALA A 22 6.75 -5.75 8.64
C ALA A 22 6.72 -4.54 7.70
N ALA A 23 7.73 -4.36 6.85
CA ALA A 23 7.74 -3.31 5.82
C ALA A 23 6.58 -3.47 4.82
N THR A 24 6.33 -4.69 4.31
CA THR A 24 5.19 -4.97 3.43
C THR A 24 3.86 -4.64 4.11
N MET A 25 3.68 -4.99 5.39
CA MET A 25 2.45 -4.68 6.12
C MET A 25 2.25 -3.18 6.34
N ARG A 26 3.33 -2.43 6.59
CA ARG A 26 3.26 -0.96 6.67
C ARG A 26 2.85 -0.34 5.34
N GLU A 27 3.47 -0.79 4.24
CA GLU A 27 3.14 -0.25 2.91
C GLU A 27 1.70 -0.58 2.50
N ARG A 28 1.22 -1.79 2.80
CA ARG A 28 -0.20 -2.15 2.61
C ARG A 28 -1.15 -1.18 3.33
N ARG A 29 -0.85 -0.86 4.60
CA ARG A 29 -1.67 0.08 5.40
C ARG A 29 -1.60 1.51 4.83
N ARG A 30 -0.42 1.95 4.40
CA ARG A 30 -0.25 3.27 3.77
C ARG A 30 -1.07 3.37 2.48
N LEU A 31 -1.02 2.34 1.63
CA LEU A 31 -1.79 2.28 0.38
C LEU A 31 -3.31 2.26 0.63
N SER A 32 -3.77 1.59 1.69
CA SER A 32 -5.20 1.62 2.09
C SER A 32 -5.65 3.05 2.35
N LYS A 33 -4.93 3.81 3.19
CA LYS A 33 -5.28 5.21 3.50
C LYS A 33 -5.29 6.10 2.26
N VAL A 34 -4.33 5.89 1.35
CA VAL A 34 -4.30 6.62 0.08
C VAL A 34 -5.52 6.29 -0.77
N ASN A 35 -5.89 5.01 -0.88
CA ASN A 35 -7.06 4.60 -1.65
C ASN A 35 -8.36 5.16 -1.04
N ASP A 36 -8.50 5.14 0.28
CA ASP A 36 -9.66 5.73 0.97
C ASP A 36 -9.79 7.24 0.67
N ALA A 37 -8.66 7.96 0.63
CA ALA A 37 -8.64 9.37 0.22
C ALA A 37 -9.06 9.58 -1.24
N PHE A 38 -8.66 8.68 -2.15
CA PHE A 38 -9.12 8.70 -3.55
C PHE A 38 -10.62 8.46 -3.67
N ASP A 39 -11.19 7.57 -2.86
CA ASP A 39 -12.64 7.31 -2.86
C ASP A 39 -13.43 8.51 -2.34
N VAL A 40 -12.93 9.20 -1.31
CA VAL A 40 -13.53 10.46 -0.83
C VAL A 40 -13.46 11.54 -1.90
N LEU A 41 -12.30 11.72 -2.54
CA LEU A 41 -12.13 12.72 -3.60
C LEU A 41 -13.09 12.47 -4.77
N LYS A 42 -13.14 11.23 -5.24
CA LYS A 42 -14.04 10.78 -6.32
C LYS A 42 -15.51 11.11 -6.01
N LYS A 43 -15.96 10.89 -4.78
CA LYS A 43 -17.35 11.19 -4.37
C LYS A 43 -17.68 12.68 -4.44
N LYS A 44 -16.70 13.56 -4.22
CA LYS A 44 -16.87 15.01 -4.22
C LYS A 44 -16.79 15.60 -5.64
N THR A 45 -15.88 15.10 -6.46
CA THR A 45 -15.52 15.73 -7.74
C THR A 45 -16.16 15.05 -8.95
N SER A 46 -16.71 13.83 -8.80
CA SER A 46 -17.39 13.13 -9.89
C SER A 46 -18.92 13.18 -9.72
N PRO A 47 -19.68 13.74 -10.68
CA PRO A 47 -21.15 13.73 -10.63
C PRO A 47 -21.74 12.31 -10.69
N ASN A 48 -21.01 11.33 -11.24
CA ASN A 48 -21.37 9.91 -11.18
C ASN A 48 -20.30 9.12 -10.41
N SER A 49 -20.46 9.06 -9.09
CA SER A 49 -19.52 8.37 -8.19
C SER A 49 -19.67 6.83 -8.18
N THR A 50 -20.69 6.29 -8.84
CA THR A 50 -20.91 4.83 -8.95
C THR A 50 -19.99 4.19 -9.99
N ARG A 51 -19.61 4.93 -11.04
CA ARG A 51 -18.68 4.44 -12.08
C ARG A 51 -17.27 4.23 -11.52
N ARG A 52 -16.57 3.18 -11.96
CA ARG A 52 -15.13 3.02 -11.70
C ARG A 52 -14.34 4.07 -12.48
N LEU A 53 -13.45 4.78 -11.78
CA LEU A 53 -12.52 5.74 -12.37
C LEU A 53 -11.10 5.34 -12.00
N THR A 54 -10.16 5.60 -12.90
CA THR A 54 -8.73 5.48 -12.62
C THR A 54 -8.27 6.58 -11.68
N LYS A 55 -7.15 6.38 -10.98
CA LYS A 55 -6.58 7.41 -10.08
C LYS A 55 -6.28 8.71 -10.82
N THR A 56 -5.82 8.62 -12.06
CA THR A 56 -5.51 9.79 -12.89
C THR A 56 -6.77 10.54 -13.31
N GLU A 57 -7.85 9.86 -13.68
CA GLU A 57 -9.15 10.51 -13.95
C GLU A 57 -9.69 11.23 -12.70
N ILE A 58 -9.60 10.61 -11.52
CA ILE A 58 -10.05 11.25 -10.27
C ILE A 58 -9.28 12.55 -10.00
N LEU A 59 -7.95 12.55 -10.24
CA LEU A 59 -7.13 13.76 -10.08
C LEU A 59 -7.47 14.83 -11.12
N LYS A 60 -7.71 14.46 -12.38
CA LYS A 60 -8.14 15.41 -13.43
C LYS A 60 -9.47 16.05 -13.07
N ASN A 61 -10.47 15.25 -12.70
CA ASN A 61 -11.76 15.76 -12.25
C ASN A 61 -11.65 16.69 -11.05
N ALA A 62 -10.68 16.46 -10.15
CA ALA A 62 -10.45 17.33 -9.00
C ALA A 62 -9.76 18.65 -9.33
N ILE A 63 -9.03 18.72 -10.43
CA ILE A 63 -8.43 19.96 -10.94
C ILE A 63 -9.49 20.78 -11.68
N ASP A 64 -10.40 20.10 -12.40
CA ASP A 64 -11.46 20.73 -13.19
C ASP A 64 -12.70 21.13 -12.37
N TYR A 65 -12.86 20.59 -11.15
CA TYR A 65 -13.96 20.87 -10.20
C TYR A 65 -13.73 22.16 -9.42
#